data_AF-A0A4C1W198-F1
#
_entry.id   AF-A0A4C1W198-F1
#
_cell.length_a   1.000
_cell.length_b   1.000
_cell.length_c   1.000
_cell.angle_alpha   90.00
_cell.angle_beta   90.00
_cell.angle_gamma   90.00
#
_symmetry.space_group_name_H-M   'P 1'
#
loop_
_entity.id
_entity.type
_entity.pdbx_description
1 polymer ?
#
loop_
_entity_poly.entity_id
_entity_poly.type
_entity_poly.pdbx_seq_one_letter_code
_entity_poly.pdbx_strand_id
1 'polypeptide(L)'
;MIDDLLIGPIILPATMNRPRFLEFLQTEFHEALTEMPLSYLVGMILQLDGAPAYLAVNVRNYIGSRHRQSIGRGGTIAWPPRSPDLIPLE
;
A
#
# COMPACT_ATOMS: atom_id res chain seq x y z
N MET A 1 -12.40 2.35 3.73
CA MET A 1 -13.39 2.89 4.67
C MET A 1 -13.53 1.86 5.78
N ILE A 2 -13.12 2.22 7.00
CA ILE A 2 -13.47 1.42 8.18
C ILE A 2 -14.34 2.32 9.03
N ASP A 3 -15.60 1.92 9.28
CA ASP A 3 -16.56 2.72 10.05
C ASP A 3 -16.59 4.21 9.63
N ASP A 4 -16.74 4.46 8.32
CA ASP A 4 -16.72 5.79 7.66
C ASP A 4 -15.38 6.56 7.68
N LEU A 5 -14.32 6.00 8.25
CA LEU A 5 -12.98 6.61 8.24
C LEU A 5 -12.33 6.49 6.85
N LEU A 6 -12.19 7.64 6.19
CA LEU A 6 -11.33 7.85 5.01
C LEU A 6 -10.10 8.64 5.44
N ILE A 7 -8.92 8.02 5.35
CA ILE A 7 -7.66 8.74 5.55
C ILE A 7 -7.17 9.26 4.21
N GLY A 8 -7.64 10.48 3.92
CA GLY A 8 -7.21 11.35 2.83
C GLY A 8 -7.33 10.78 1.40
N PRO A 9 -7.28 11.67 0.41
CA PRO A 9 -6.48 11.45 -0.78
C PRO A 9 -5.05 11.94 -0.50
N ILE A 10 -4.06 11.04 -0.53
CA ILE A 10 -2.65 11.47 -0.54
C ILE A 10 -2.26 11.79 -1.98
N ILE A 11 -1.88 13.04 -2.24
CA ILE A 11 -1.48 13.48 -3.57
C ILE A 11 -0.07 13.00 -3.85
N LEU A 12 0.04 12.05 -4.77
CA LEU A 12 1.32 11.53 -5.22
C LEU A 12 2.00 12.53 -6.16
N PRO A 13 3.35 12.61 -6.17
CA PRO A 13 4.08 13.44 -7.11
C PRO A 13 3.76 13.03 -8.56
N ALA A 14 3.76 14.02 -9.47
CA ALA A 14 3.43 13.83 -10.90
C ALA A 14 4.26 12.74 -11.61
N THR A 15 5.44 12.41 -11.08
CA THR A 15 6.20 11.24 -11.50
C THR A 15 6.48 10.36 -10.30
N MET A 16 5.84 9.19 -10.29
CA MET A 16 6.09 8.13 -9.34
C MET A 16 7.14 7.17 -9.88
N ASN A 17 8.27 7.06 -9.19
CA ASN A 17 9.32 6.10 -9.49
C ASN A 17 9.65 5.29 -8.21
N ARG A 18 10.49 4.26 -8.34
CA ARG A 18 10.76 3.33 -7.25
C ARG A 18 11.30 4.03 -5.98
N PRO A 19 12.29 4.95 -6.06
CA PRO A 19 12.76 5.69 -4.88
C PRO A 19 11.67 6.55 -4.23
N ARG A 20 10.92 7.33 -5.02
CA ARG A 20 9.85 8.19 -4.50
C ARG A 20 8.71 7.41 -3.86
N PHE A 21 8.43 6.22 -4.40
CA PHE A 21 7.42 5.36 -3.79
C PHE A 21 7.89 4.82 -2.44
N LEU A 22 9.17 4.45 -2.31
CA LEU A 22 9.72 4.04 -1.02
C LEU A 22 9.72 5.20 -0.02
N GLU A 23 10.10 6.41 -0.45
CA GLU A 23 10.03 7.63 0.35
C GLU A 23 8.60 7.82 0.86
N PHE A 24 7.61 7.86 -0.03
CA PHE A 24 6.19 7.95 0.32
C PHE A 24 5.74 6.93 1.37
N LEU A 25 6.16 5.67 1.23
CA LEU A 25 5.84 4.61 2.20
C LEU A 25 6.44 4.88 3.60
N GLN A 26 7.61 5.52 3.64
CA GLN A 26 8.36 5.84 4.86
C GLN A 26 7.90 7.14 5.52
N THR A 27 7.30 8.05 4.75
CA THR A 27 6.85 9.37 5.19
C THR A 27 5.34 9.43 5.28
N GLU A 28 4.65 9.94 4.26
CA GLU A 28 3.23 10.31 4.33
C GLU A 28 2.34 9.10 4.63
N PHE A 29 2.66 7.94 4.06
CA PHE A 29 1.91 6.71 4.36
C PHE A 29 2.12 6.26 5.81
N HIS A 30 3.35 6.33 6.32
CA HIS A 30 3.61 5.93 7.70
C HIS A 30 2.92 6.87 8.69
N GLU A 31 2.98 8.18 8.45
CA GLU A 31 2.32 9.20 9.26
C GLU A 31 0.80 9.02 9.27
N ALA A 32 0.20 8.82 8.10
CA ALA A 32 -1.23 8.53 7.96
C ALA A 32 -1.68 7.31 8.78
N LEU A 33 -0.87 6.25 8.85
CA LEU A 33 -1.17 5.09 9.69
C LEU A 33 -1.03 5.39 11.19
N THR A 34 -0.12 6.28 11.60
CA THR A 34 0.02 6.65 13.02
C THR A 34 -1.17 7.43 13.58
N GLU A 35 -1.95 8.06 12.72
CA GLU A 35 -3.20 8.73 13.10
C GLU A 35 -4.36 7.74 13.34
N MET A 36 -4.22 6.47 12.93
CA MET A 36 -5.24 5.44 13.14
C MET A 36 -5.15 4.82 14.54
N PRO A 37 -6.30 4.55 15.19
CA PRO A 37 -6.34 3.65 16.33
C PRO A 37 -5.69 2.30 16.01
N LEU A 38 -4.82 1.82 16.91
CA LEU A 38 -4.05 0.59 16.71
C LEU A 38 -4.94 -0.63 16.40
N SER A 39 -6.17 -0.65 16.92
CA SER A 39 -7.17 -1.69 16.64
C SER A 39 -7.45 -1.89 15.15
N TYR A 40 -7.37 -0.83 14.35
CA TYR A 40 -7.56 -0.91 12.89
C TYR A 40 -6.30 -1.38 12.16
N LEU A 41 -5.12 -1.15 12.73
CA LEU A 41 -3.85 -1.59 12.15
C LEU A 41 -3.58 -3.08 12.42
N VAL A 42 -4.14 -3.63 13.49
CA VAL A 42 -4.04 -5.05 13.79
C VAL A 42 -4.75 -5.87 12.71
N GLY A 43 -3.98 -6.68 11.99
CA GLY A 43 -4.51 -7.51 10.91
C GLY A 43 -4.75 -6.74 9.60
N MET A 44 -4.29 -5.49 9.50
CA MET A 44 -4.39 -4.72 8.26
C MET A 44 -3.67 -5.43 7.10
N ILE A 45 -4.36 -5.53 5.96
CA ILE A 45 -3.83 -6.07 4.71
C ILE A 45 -3.59 -4.91 3.75
N LEU A 46 -2.37 -4.78 3.25
CA LEU A 46 -2.02 -3.76 2.26
C LEU A 46 -2.31 -4.28 0.84
N GLN A 47 -3.21 -3.64 0.10
CA GLN A 47 -3.48 -3.97 -1.31
C GLN A 47 -2.82 -2.97 -2.26
N LEU A 48 -2.12 -3.47 -3.29
CA LEU A 48 -1.44 -2.67 -4.31
C LEU A 48 -1.81 -3.15 -5.72
N ASP A 49 -2.04 -2.22 -6.65
CA ASP A 49 -2.51 -2.47 -8.03
C ASP A 49 -1.50 -3.17 -8.97
N GLY A 50 -0.25 -3.33 -8.52
CA GLY A 50 0.82 -3.96 -9.31
C GLY A 50 1.63 -3.00 -10.19
N ALA A 51 1.55 -1.68 -9.98
CA ALA A 51 2.37 -0.70 -10.69
C ALA A 51 3.89 -1.03 -10.64
N PRO A 52 4.67 -0.70 -11.69
CA PRO A 52 6.09 -1.05 -11.78
C PRO A 52 6.98 -0.52 -10.65
N ALA A 53 6.55 0.54 -9.96
CA ALA A 53 7.24 1.09 -8.80
C ALA A 53 7.31 0.07 -7.64
N TYR A 54 6.30 -0.80 -7.53
CA TYR A 54 6.15 -1.74 -6.42
C TYR A 54 7.04 -2.98 -6.55
N LEU A 55 7.44 -3.30 -7.78
CA LEU A 55 8.27 -4.49 -8.06
C LEU A 55 9.73 -4.30 -7.61
N ALA A 56 10.11 -3.09 -7.20
CA ALA A 56 11.44 -2.82 -6.67
C ALA A 56 11.72 -3.67 -5.43
N VAL A 57 12.92 -4.24 -5.34
CA VAL A 57 13.31 -5.13 -4.23
C VAL A 57 13.26 -4.40 -2.88
N ASN A 58 13.76 -3.16 -2.84
CA ASN A 58 13.74 -2.33 -1.64
C ASN A 58 12.32 -2.03 -1.13
N VAL A 59 11.37 -1.73 -2.05
CA VAL A 59 9.96 -1.52 -1.71
C VAL A 59 9.33 -2.80 -1.15
N ARG A 60 9.55 -3.95 -1.80
CA ARG A 60 9.04 -5.24 -1.32
C ARG A 60 9.61 -5.62 0.04
N ASN A 61 10.91 -5.40 0.26
CA ASN A 61 11.55 -5.66 1.54
C ASN A 61 10.97 -4.76 2.64
N TYR A 62 10.78 -3.47 2.34
CA TYR A 62 10.16 -2.54 3.28
C TYR A 62 8.75 -3.01 3.67
N ILE A 63 7.89 -3.27 2.68
CA ILE A 63 6.52 -3.75 2.92
C ILE A 63 6.54 -5.06 3.71
N GLY A 64 7.34 -6.05 3.30
CA GLY A 64 7.41 -7.35 3.96
C GLY A 64 7.92 -7.28 5.41
N SER A 65 8.72 -6.27 5.75
CA SER A 65 9.18 -6.04 7.13
C SER A 65 8.14 -5.37 8.03
N ARG A 66 7.19 -4.61 7.45
CA ARG A 66 6.25 -3.77 8.21
C ARG A 66 4.82 -4.28 8.19
N HIS A 67 4.41 -4.91 7.09
CA HIS A 67 3.07 -5.44 6.88
C HIS A 67 3.14 -6.96 6.72
N ARG A 68 2.44 -7.66 7.62
CA ARG A 68 2.42 -9.14 7.62
C ARG A 68 1.69 -9.72 6.42
N GLN A 69 0.76 -8.96 5.85
CA GLN A 69 -0.06 -9.38 4.73
C GLN A 69 -0.12 -8.25 3.70
N SER A 70 0.16 -8.61 2.45
CA SER A 70 -0.03 -7.74 1.30
C SER A 70 -0.64 -8.51 0.14
N ILE A 71 -1.56 -7.85 -0.55
CA ILE A 71 -2.20 -8.32 -1.77
C ILE A 71 -1.58 -7.57 -2.95
N GLY A 72 -1.07 -8.31 -3.92
CA GLY A 72 -0.50 -7.71 -5.13
C GLY A 72 0.57 -8.57 -5.76
N ARG A 73 1.16 -8.07 -6.84
CA ARG A 73 2.23 -8.77 -7.56
C ARG A 73 3.51 -8.82 -6.72
N GLY A 74 3.79 -9.99 -6.15
CA GLY A 74 4.94 -10.21 -5.25
C GLY A 74 4.66 -9.95 -3.78
N GLY A 75 3.37 -9.79 -3.40
CA GLY A 75 2.93 -9.80 -2.01
C GLY A 75 2.74 -11.21 -1.46
N THR A 76 2.33 -11.31 -0.20
CA THR A 76 2.06 -12.60 0.47
C THR A 76 0.79 -13.28 -0.03
N ILE A 77 -0.17 -12.48 -0.53
CA ILE A 77 -1.42 -12.93 -1.12
C ILE A 77 -1.37 -12.58 -2.60
N ALA A 78 -1.41 -13.60 -3.46
CA ALA A 78 -1.31 -13.40 -4.90
C ALA A 78 -2.56 -12.70 -5.44
N TRP A 79 -2.36 -11.71 -6.30
CA TRP A 79 -3.44 -11.08 -7.06
C TRP A 79 -3.60 -11.74 -8.43
N PRO A 80 -4.82 -12.10 -8.86
CA PRO A 80 -5.05 -12.66 -10.17
C PRO A 80 -4.66 -11.65 -11.28
N PRO A 81 -4.01 -12.09 -12.37
CA PRO A 81 -3.67 -11.21 -13.49
C PRO A 81 -4.94 -10.69 -14.18
N ARG A 82 -4.98 -9.38 -14.51
CA ARG A 82 -6.04 -8.73 -15.29
C ARG A 82 -7.43 -8.76 -14.61
N SER A 83 -7.47 -8.48 -13.31
CA SER A 83 -8.73 -8.32 -12.55
C SER A 83 -8.93 -6.86 -12.11
N PRO A 84 -9.26 -5.94 -13.04
CA PRO A 84 -9.61 -4.55 -12.70
C PRO A 84 -10.85 -4.47 -11.81
N ASP A 85 -11.77 -5.43 -11.96
CA ASP A 85 -12.97 -5.67 -11.17
C ASP A 85 -12.71 -5.93 -9.67
N LEU A 86 -11.45 -6.15 -9.28
CA LEU A 86 -11.05 -6.33 -7.89
C LEU A 86 -10.33 -5.10 -7.32
N ILE A 87 -10.15 -4.01 -8.08
CA ILE A 87 -9.64 -2.74 -7.56
C ILE A 87 -10.83 -1.99 -6.93
N PRO A 88 -10.95 -1.88 -5.60
CA PRO A 88 -12.13 -1.29 -4.96
C PRO A 88 -12.23 0.23 -5.15
N LEU A 89 -11.22 0.83 -5.79
CA LEU A 89 -11.01 2.28 -5.92
C LEU A 89 -10.97 2.73 -7.40
N GLU A 90 -11.28 1.85 -8.35
CA GLU A 90 -11.61 2.25 -9.74
C GLU A 90 -13.11 2.59 -9.85
#